data_AF-A0A9E2BKE3-F1
#
_entry.id   AF-A0A9E2BKE3-F1
#
_cell.length_a   1.000
_cell.length_b   1.000
_cell.length_c   1.000
_cell.angle_alpha   90.00
_cell.angle_beta   90.00
_cell.angle_gamma   90.00
#
_symmetry.space_group_name_H-M   'P 1'
#
loop_
_entity.id
_entity.type
_entity.pdbx_description
1 polymer ?
#
loop_
_entity_poly.entity_id
_entity_poly.type
_entity_poly.pdbx_seq_one_letter_code
_entity_poly.pdbx_strand_id
1 'polypeptide(L)'
;MGRKVFLRIRPRPFYCGSCKKAFTETFPGIEKWSRRTIQGEQEILSHLVGTSLHQAAKRNGVGDGVVRRVLKRRVMGEVPMEVALEGLSEVVLGIDEHSFRGQKMMITVTSLAPVPPQDLLRHRQPPLPGNR
;
A
#
# COMPACT_ATOMS: atom_id res chain seq x y z
N MET A 1 -12.98 -13.53 -10.25
CA MET A 1 -11.81 -14.04 -9.52
C MET A 1 -10.68 -14.25 -10.50
N GLY A 2 -9.49 -13.71 -10.23
CA GLY A 2 -8.31 -13.92 -11.08
C GLY A 2 -7.67 -15.27 -10.83
N ARG A 3 -7.12 -15.92 -11.87
CA ARG A 3 -6.30 -17.13 -11.73
C ARG A 3 -4.87 -16.71 -11.37
N LYS A 4 -4.30 -17.31 -10.31
CA LYS A 4 -2.88 -17.13 -9.98
C LYS A 4 -2.02 -17.69 -11.11
N VAL A 5 -1.18 -16.84 -11.68
CA VAL A 5 -0.21 -17.21 -12.72
C VAL A 5 1.19 -16.81 -12.27
N PHE A 6 2.19 -17.59 -12.69
CA PHE A 6 3.59 -17.32 -12.40
C PHE A 6 4.28 -16.86 -13.68
N LEU A 7 4.85 -15.66 -13.66
CA LEU A 7 5.66 -15.13 -14.74
C LEU A 7 7.14 -15.39 -14.44
N ARG A 8 7.85 -16.00 -15.38
CA ARG A 8 9.31 -16.15 -15.32
C ARG A 8 9.95 -15.12 -16.23
N ILE A 9 10.51 -14.07 -15.64
CA ILE A 9 11.12 -12.96 -16.35
C ILE A 9 12.64 -13.05 -16.19
N ARG A 10 13.38 -12.82 -17.27
CA ARG A 10 14.84 -12.66 -17.26
C ARG A 10 15.17 -11.22 -17.67
N PRO A 11 15.28 -10.30 -16.70
CA PRO A 11 15.56 -8.90 -17.00
C PRO A 11 16.90 -8.75 -17.73
N ARG A 12 16.94 -7.97 -18.80
CA ARG A 12 18.18 -7.71 -19.54
C ARG A 12 18.95 -6.55 -18.91
N PRO A 13 20.28 -6.65 -18.78
CA PRO A 13 21.11 -5.49 -18.49
C PRO A 13 21.29 -4.66 -19.75
N PHE A 14 21.21 -3.34 -19.59
CA PHE A 14 21.45 -2.34 -20.62
C PHE A 14 22.52 -1.36 -20.15
N TYR A 15 23.14 -0.68 -21.11
CA TYR A 15 24.17 0.31 -20.86
C TYR A 15 23.87 1.57 -21.67
N CYS A 16 23.82 2.72 -21.01
CA CYS A 16 23.56 3.98 -21.67
C CYS A 16 24.76 4.41 -22.52
N GLY A 17 24.55 4.61 -23.83
CA GLY A 17 25.61 5.04 -24.75
C GLY A 17 26.21 6.40 -24.40
N SER A 18 25.40 7.32 -23.86
CA SER A 18 25.79 8.69 -23.52
C SER A 18 26.37 8.80 -22.11
N CYS A 19 25.62 8.39 -21.08
CA CYS A 19 26.02 8.58 -19.68
C CYS A 19 26.80 7.42 -19.07
N LYS A 20 27.01 6.31 -19.82
CA LYS A 20 27.83 5.17 -19.40
C LYS A 20 27.34 4.47 -18.13
N LYS A 21 26.08 4.70 -17.74
CA LYS A 21 25.44 4.03 -16.60
C LYS A 21 24.74 2.75 -17.05
N ALA A 22 24.90 1.69 -16.26
CA ALA A 22 24.16 0.45 -16.43
C ALA A 22 22.76 0.59 -15.83
N PHE A 23 21.76 0.01 -16.50
CA PHE A 23 20.41 -0.11 -15.98
C PHE A 23 19.83 -1.47 -16.35
N THR A 24 18.90 -1.96 -15.54
CA THR A 24 18.20 -3.23 -15.82
C THR A 24 16.85 -2.91 -16.44
N GLU A 25 16.43 -3.74 -17.39
CA GLU A 25 15.09 -3.71 -17.96
C GLU A 25 14.02 -3.62 -16.87
N THR A 26 13.13 -2.65 -17.02
CA THR A 26 11.99 -2.46 -16.13
C THR A 26 10.73 -3.01 -16.79
N PHE A 27 9.84 -3.57 -15.99
CA PHE A 27 8.58 -4.15 -16.47
C PHE A 27 7.42 -3.37 -15.83
N PRO A 28 6.53 -2.75 -16.61
CA PRO A 28 5.37 -2.06 -16.07
C PRO A 28 4.55 -2.99 -15.15
N GLY A 29 4.19 -2.48 -13.98
CA GLY A 29 3.45 -3.27 -12.99
C GLY A 29 4.29 -4.25 -12.17
N ILE A 30 5.62 -4.29 -12.34
CA ILE A 30 6.54 -5.12 -11.54
C ILE A 30 7.66 -4.25 -10.99
N GLU A 31 7.64 -4.03 -9.68
CA GLU A 31 8.68 -3.27 -8.99
C GLU A 31 9.99 -4.07 -8.89
N LYS A 32 11.09 -3.34 -8.80
CA LYS A 32 12.43 -3.91 -8.60
C LYS A 32 12.43 -4.83 -7.37
N TRP A 33 12.95 -6.04 -7.54
CA TRP A 33 13.01 -7.09 -6.50
C TRP A 33 11.65 -7.61 -6.02
N SER A 34 10.53 -7.16 -6.58
CA SER A 34 9.22 -7.66 -6.20
C SER A 34 8.99 -9.06 -6.76
N ARG A 35 8.40 -9.92 -5.94
CA ARG A 35 7.94 -11.26 -6.33
C ARG A 35 6.46 -11.28 -6.73
N ARG A 36 5.83 -10.11 -6.82
CA ARG A 36 4.41 -9.92 -7.13
C ARG A 36 4.23 -8.69 -8.02
N THR A 37 3.23 -8.74 -8.88
CA THR A 37 2.79 -7.58 -9.64
C THR A 37 2.09 -6.58 -8.71
N ILE A 38 2.07 -5.31 -9.10
CA ILE A 38 1.28 -4.26 -8.43
C ILE A 38 -0.20 -4.69 -8.34
N GLN A 39 -0.74 -5.24 -9.42
CA GLN A 39 -2.11 -5.76 -9.47
C GLN A 39 -2.35 -6.89 -8.46
N GLY A 40 -1.40 -7.83 -8.32
CA GLY A 40 -1.50 -8.91 -7.34
C GLY A 40 -1.46 -8.39 -5.90
N GLU A 41 -0.71 -7.30 -5.64
CA GLU A 41 -0.75 -6.63 -4.34
C GLU A 41 -2.07 -5.90 -4.09
N GLN A 42 -2.66 -5.27 -5.11
CA GLN A 42 -4.00 -4.66 -5.02
C GLN A 42 -5.09 -5.70 -4.75
N GLU A 43 -5.03 -6.88 -5.36
CA GLU A 43 -5.97 -7.97 -5.11
C GLU A 43 -5.88 -8.46 -3.65
N ILE A 44 -4.66 -8.60 -3.10
CA ILE A 44 -4.46 -8.90 -1.67
C ILE A 44 -5.16 -7.86 -0.79
N LEU A 45 -5.01 -6.57 -1.10
CA LEU A 45 -5.65 -5.49 -0.33
C LEU A 45 -7.17 -5.51 -0.44
N SER A 46 -7.72 -5.77 -1.63
CA SER A 46 -9.18 -5.90 -1.80
C SER A 46 -9.75 -7.05 -0.97
N HIS A 47 -9.00 -8.14 -0.82
CA HIS A 47 -9.39 -9.28 0.00
C HIS A 47 -9.25 -9.01 1.50
N LEU A 48 -8.45 -8.03 1.89
CA LEU A 48 -8.27 -7.63 3.29
C LEU A 48 -9.43 -6.74 3.80
N VAL A 49 -10.12 -6.02 2.91
CA VAL A 49 -11.27 -5.19 3.30
C VAL A 49 -12.34 -6.06 3.95
N GLY A 50 -12.70 -5.75 5.20
CA GLY A 50 -13.71 -6.48 5.95
C GLY A 50 -13.30 -7.89 6.40
N THR A 51 -12.01 -8.26 6.31
CA THR A 51 -11.52 -9.58 6.74
C THR A 51 -10.29 -9.46 7.64
N SER A 52 -9.89 -10.58 8.26
CA SER A 52 -8.65 -10.64 9.02
C SER A 52 -7.42 -10.83 8.10
N LEU A 53 -6.24 -10.45 8.59
CA LEU A 53 -4.97 -10.71 7.90
C LEU A 53 -4.83 -12.19 7.50
N HIS A 54 -5.21 -13.09 8.40
CA HIS A 54 -5.16 -14.53 8.18
C HIS A 54 -6.12 -14.98 7.06
N GLN A 55 -7.36 -14.48 7.05
CA GLN A 55 -8.34 -14.82 6.01
C GLN A 55 -7.87 -14.30 4.63
N ALA A 56 -7.39 -13.06 4.57
CA ALA A 56 -6.82 -12.50 3.34
C ALA A 56 -5.60 -13.32 2.88
N ALA A 57 -4.71 -13.72 3.80
CA ALA A 57 -3.53 -14.52 3.50
C ALA A 57 -3.91 -15.88 2.91
N LYS A 58 -4.85 -16.59 3.57
CA LYS A 58 -5.40 -17.88 3.11
C LYS A 58 -6.01 -17.76 1.71
N ARG A 59 -6.84 -16.73 1.48
CA ARG A 59 -7.50 -16.48 0.19
C ARG A 59 -6.52 -16.25 -0.96
N ASN A 60 -5.36 -15.64 -0.67
CA ASN A 60 -4.35 -15.31 -1.68
C ASN A 60 -3.21 -16.35 -1.76
N GLY A 61 -3.21 -17.38 -0.90
CA GLY A 61 -2.14 -18.37 -0.82
C GLY A 61 -0.78 -17.74 -0.50
N VAL A 62 -0.76 -16.83 0.48
CA VAL A 62 0.43 -16.15 1.01
C VAL A 62 0.44 -16.23 2.53
N GLY A 63 1.54 -15.86 3.19
CA GLY A 63 1.59 -15.73 4.64
C GLY A 63 1.11 -14.36 5.14
N ASP A 64 0.64 -14.28 6.39
CA ASP A 64 0.13 -13.06 7.03
C ASP A 64 1.13 -11.89 6.97
N GLY A 65 2.43 -12.19 7.14
CA GLY A 65 3.48 -11.19 7.02
C GLY A 65 3.60 -10.56 5.62
N VAL A 66 3.19 -11.27 4.57
CA VAL A 66 3.09 -10.71 3.21
C VAL A 66 1.97 -9.70 3.13
N VAL A 67 0.77 -10.05 3.63
CA VAL A 67 -0.38 -9.15 3.67
C VAL A 67 -0.04 -7.88 4.45
N ARG A 68 0.57 -8.02 5.64
CA ARG A 68 1.01 -6.88 6.45
C ARG A 68 2.01 -5.99 5.71
N ARG A 69 2.99 -6.58 5.01
CA ARG A 69 3.98 -5.81 4.24
C ARG A 69 3.33 -5.05 3.08
N VAL A 70 2.39 -5.69 2.38
CA VAL A 70 1.65 -5.05 1.28
C VAL A 70 0.80 -3.89 1.81
N LEU A 71 0.07 -4.10 2.92
CA LEU A 71 -0.70 -3.04 3.59
C LEU A 71 0.18 -1.85 3.95
N LYS A 72 1.30 -2.11 4.62
CA LYS A 72 2.24 -1.05 4.99
C LYS A 72 2.74 -0.30 3.75
N ARG A 73 3.32 -1.01 2.78
CA ARG A 73 3.92 -0.40 1.59
C ARG A 73 2.93 0.42 0.74
N ARG A 74 1.68 -0.03 0.62
CA ARG A 74 0.70 0.50 -0.35
C ARG A 74 -0.35 1.42 0.22
N VAL A 75 -0.55 1.38 1.54
CA VAL A 75 -1.66 2.07 2.20
C VAL A 75 -1.14 2.93 3.34
N MET A 76 -0.25 2.39 4.17
CA MET A 76 0.38 3.15 5.23
C MET A 76 1.59 3.87 4.64
N GLY A 77 1.35 4.97 3.93
CA GLY A 77 2.42 5.92 3.69
C GLY A 77 2.96 6.35 5.06
N GLU A 78 4.24 6.09 5.31
CA GLU A 78 4.93 6.72 6.43
C GLU A 78 5.14 8.18 6.03
N VAL A 79 4.12 9.02 6.26
CA VAL A 79 4.32 10.47 6.23
C VAL A 79 4.97 10.83 7.57
N PRO A 80 6.19 11.38 7.57
CA PRO A 80 6.81 11.85 8.81
C PRO A 80 5.87 12.84 9.49
N MET A 81 5.70 12.71 10.80
CA MET A 81 4.76 13.53 11.55
C MET A 81 5.11 15.02 11.43
N GLU A 82 6.40 15.33 11.32
CA GLU A 82 6.93 16.67 11.11
C GLU A 82 6.39 17.29 9.81
N VAL A 83 6.35 16.49 8.73
CA VAL A 83 5.80 16.91 7.43
C VAL A 83 4.26 17.02 7.49
N ALA A 84 3.60 16.14 8.24
CA ALA A 84 2.14 16.18 8.39
C ALA A 84 1.65 17.37 9.23
N LEU A 85 2.51 17.91 10.10
CA LEU A 85 2.19 19.01 11.03
C LEU A 85 2.71 20.38 10.57
N GLU A 86 3.56 20.43 9.55
CA GLU A 86 4.17 21.67 9.07
C GLU A 86 3.09 22.66 8.59
N GLY A 87 3.16 23.89 9.10
CA GLY A 87 2.23 24.98 8.73
C GLY A 87 0.84 24.90 9.37
N LEU A 88 0.57 23.91 10.22
CA LEU A 88 -0.69 23.83 10.98
C LEU A 88 -0.63 24.70 12.23
N SER A 89 -1.53 25.67 12.33
CA SER A 89 -1.64 26.55 13.51
C SER A 89 -2.27 25.85 14.72
N GLU A 90 -3.08 24.82 14.48
CA GLU A 90 -3.79 24.05 15.49
C GLU A 90 -4.06 22.63 14.99
N VAL A 91 -4.00 21.65 15.89
CA VAL A 91 -4.35 20.25 15.61
C VAL A 91 -5.27 19.72 16.71
N VAL A 92 -6.41 19.19 16.31
CA VAL A 92 -7.37 18.53 17.20
C VAL A 92 -7.16 17.03 17.11
N LEU A 93 -6.86 16.39 18.23
CA LEU A 93 -6.62 14.96 18.31
C LEU A 93 -7.80 14.24 18.96
N GLY A 94 -8.25 13.16 18.33
CA GLY A 94 -9.14 12.18 18.91
C GLY A 94 -8.31 11.05 19.52
N ILE A 95 -8.59 10.72 20.77
CA ILE A 95 -7.97 9.59 21.47
C ILE A 95 -9.07 8.56 21.70
N ASP A 96 -8.80 7.33 21.31
CA ASP A 96 -9.72 6.22 21.45
C ASP A 96 -9.02 5.01 22.07
N GLU A 97 -9.69 4.34 23.00
CA GLU A 97 -9.14 3.20 23.73
C GLU A 97 -9.90 1.93 23.37
N HIS A 98 -9.22 1.02 22.68
CA HIS A 98 -9.80 -0.25 22.26
C HIS A 98 -9.12 -1.42 22.97
N SER A 99 -9.92 -2.28 23.60
CA SER A 99 -9.43 -3.53 24.19
C SER A 99 -9.51 -4.67 23.17
N PHE A 100 -8.36 -5.29 22.89
CA PHE A 100 -8.30 -6.52 22.11
C PHE A 100 -8.44 -7.73 23.04
N ARG A 101 -9.55 -8.45 22.91
CA ARG A 101 -9.86 -9.68 23.66
C ARG A 101 -9.73 -9.49 25.19
N GLY A 102 -10.06 -8.31 25.70
CA GLY A 102 -10.05 -7.98 27.13
C GLY A 102 -8.69 -7.98 27.83
N GLN A 103 -7.58 -8.19 27.11
CA GLN A 103 -6.25 -8.32 27.74
C GLN A 103 -5.18 -7.38 27.18
N LYS A 104 -5.41 -6.76 26.02
CA LYS A 104 -4.45 -5.80 25.44
C LYS A 104 -5.18 -4.52 25.09
N MET A 105 -4.90 -3.46 25.84
CA MET A 105 -5.37 -2.12 25.55
C MET A 105 -4.54 -1.55 24.39
N MET A 106 -5.20 -0.99 23.41
CA MET A 106 -4.61 -0.23 22.30
C MET A 106 -5.20 1.17 22.33
N ILE A 107 -4.34 2.17 22.46
CA ILE A 107 -4.72 3.57 22.36
C ILE A 107 -4.46 4.00 20.92
N THR A 108 -5.51 4.50 20.26
CA THR A 108 -5.43 5.08 18.92
C THR A 108 -5.52 6.59 19.05
N VAL A 109 -4.52 7.30 18.52
CA VAL A 109 -4.53 8.76 18.41
C VAL A 109 -4.68 9.12 16.94
N THR A 110 -5.71 9.91 16.62
CA THR A 110 -6.07 10.31 15.25
C THR A 110 -6.22 11.83 15.17
N SER A 111 -5.78 12.46 14.09
CA SER A 111 -6.11 13.87 13.82
C SER A 111 -7.57 14.01 13.36
N LEU A 112 -8.35 14.78 14.09
CA LEU A 112 -9.72 15.18 13.75
C LEU A 112 -9.75 16.51 12.98
N ALA A 113 -8.81 17.41 13.27
CA ALA A 113 -8.65 18.67 12.55
C ALA A 113 -7.18 19.11 12.51
N PRO A 114 -6.71 19.73 11.40
CA PRO A 114 -7.41 19.78 10.12
C PRO A 114 -7.63 18.36 9.59
N VAL A 115 -8.77 18.14 8.94
CA VAL A 115 -9.07 16.85 8.30
C VAL A 115 -7.88 16.57 7.39
N PRO A 116 -7.16 15.44 7.58
CA PRO A 116 -6.07 15.10 6.67
C PRO A 116 -6.63 15.20 5.25
N PRO A 117 -5.95 15.88 4.30
CA PRO A 117 -6.50 16.18 3.00
C PRO A 117 -7.21 14.94 2.45
N GLN A 118 -8.51 15.05 2.19
CA GLN A 118 -9.29 13.93 1.65
C GLN A 118 -8.66 13.43 0.32
N ASP A 119 -7.82 14.27 -0.29
CA ASP A 119 -7.00 13.99 -1.47
C ASP A 119 -5.91 12.92 -1.24
N LEU A 120 -5.41 12.72 -0.01
CA LEU A 120 -4.52 11.60 0.33
C LEU A 120 -5.23 10.23 0.35
N LEU A 121 -6.56 10.23 0.44
CA LEU A 121 -7.40 9.02 0.36
C LEU A 121 -8.06 8.85 -1.03
N ARG A 122 -8.07 9.89 -1.88
CA ARG A 122 -8.78 9.91 -3.19
C ARG A 122 -7.95 9.50 -4.41
N HIS A 123 -6.64 9.28 -4.31
CA HIS A 123 -5.88 8.66 -5.41
C HIS A 123 -6.16 7.16 -5.56
N ARG A 124 -7.42 6.79 -5.82
CA ARG A 124 -7.86 5.40 -6.02
C ARG A 124 -9.03 5.19 -6.99
N GLN A 125 -9.25 6.08 -7.95
CA GLN A 125 -9.98 5.69 -9.17
C GLN A 125 -9.31 6.30 -10.41
N PRO A 126 -8.88 5.49 -11.40
CA PRO A 126 -8.67 6.04 -12.75
C PRO A 126 -10.01 6.59 -13.26
N PRO A 127 -10.02 7.69 -14.04
CA PRO A 127 -11.26 8.21 -14.60
C PRO A 127 -11.96 7.12 -15.40
N LEU A 128 -13.27 6.97 -15.18
CA LEU A 128 -14.12 6.12 -16.02
C LEU A 128 -13.96 6.60 -17.47
N PRO A 129 -13.77 5.70 -18.45
CA PRO A 129 -13.77 6.11 -19.84
C PRO A 129 -15.13 6.74 -20.13
N GLY A 130 -15.12 8.03 -20.46
CA GLY A 130 -16.32 8.74 -20.91
C GLY A 130 -16.87 8.04 -22.14
N ASN A 131 -18.15 7.66 -22.08
CA ASN A 131 -18.88 7.19 -23.24
C ASN A 131 -18.90 8.31 -24.28
N ARG A 132 -18.23 8.08 -25.41
CA ARG A 132 -18.59 8.70 -26.69
C ARG A 132 -19.50 7.74 -27.43
#